data_AF-A0A355F993-F1
#
_entry.id   AF-A0A355F993-F1
#
_cell.length_a   1.000
_cell.length_b   1.000
_cell.length_c   1.000
_cell.angle_alpha   90.00
_cell.angle_beta   90.00
_cell.angle_gamma   90.00
#
_symmetry.space_group_name_H-M   'P 1'
#
loop_
_entity.id
_entity.type
_entity.pdbx_description
1 polymer ?
#
loop_
_entity_poly.entity_id
_entity_poly.type
_entity_poly.pdbx_seq_one_letter_code
_entity_poly.pdbx_strand_id
1 'polypeptide(L)'
;MEEMLSLTSAALLAMGLFATLPPDAGATPPASDPAPLLAPLPALHPGERHVLLLMIDGLPVGPFEEALAAHELPNLERLFAERPTLRTRAVSTFPSATAPSVPELLCGRWVELDDLPAPGAVHAFDREDRRVVRYLTEPDTWNWPLPNLLKAASRSGLSAVTVFEGRWDGTGTILTTSAIARAAALEVLGAGEVGSGDRRPVEELLAHIRQEGVPQVSLVVFNEVDLKGHFHGPASPQVRRALAATDGLIGEIVETLRREKTPSGRSVLDETAIFLFGDHGMAPSGRFLDLADFF
;
A
#
# COMPACT_ATOMS: atom_id res chain seq x y z
N MET A 1 -23.87 -63.84 13.76
CA MET A 1 -22.48 -63.85 14.26
C MET A 1 -21.64 -64.26 13.07
N GLU A 2 -20.88 -63.30 12.56
CA GLU A 2 -19.76 -63.40 11.62
C GLU A 2 -19.92 -64.08 10.25
N GLU A 3 -19.62 -63.25 9.24
CA GLU A 3 -19.02 -63.49 7.92
C GLU A 3 -19.02 -64.89 7.29
N MET A 4 -19.52 -64.96 6.05
CA MET A 4 -18.72 -65.44 4.91
C MET A 4 -19.43 -65.25 3.55
N LEU A 5 -18.77 -64.50 2.66
CA LEU A 5 -18.59 -64.72 1.21
C LEU A 5 -19.78 -65.14 0.32
N SER A 6 -20.10 -64.32 -0.69
CA SER A 6 -19.94 -64.65 -2.13
C SER A 6 -20.76 -63.73 -3.04
N LEU A 7 -20.13 -63.25 -4.13
CA LEU A 7 -20.62 -63.04 -5.52
C LEU A 7 -19.87 -61.85 -6.15
N THR A 8 -18.71 -62.03 -6.78
CA THR A 8 -18.49 -62.25 -8.23
C THR A 8 -19.35 -61.41 -9.20
N SER A 9 -18.65 -60.85 -10.20
CA SER A 9 -19.08 -60.05 -11.37
C SER A 9 -19.03 -58.54 -11.15
N ALA A 10 -18.38 -57.69 -11.96
CA ALA A 10 -17.67 -57.88 -13.22
C ALA A 10 -16.63 -56.76 -13.37
N ALA A 11 -15.48 -57.10 -13.94
CA ALA A 11 -14.55 -56.11 -14.49
C ALA A 11 -15.19 -55.42 -15.70
N LEU A 12 -15.16 -54.09 -15.75
CA LEU A 12 -15.10 -53.38 -17.02
C LEU A 12 -14.22 -52.13 -16.86
N LEU A 13 -13.09 -52.18 -17.57
CA LEU A 13 -12.29 -51.03 -17.95
C LEU A 13 -13.20 -49.98 -18.59
N ALA A 14 -13.20 -48.76 -18.06
CA ALA A 14 -13.63 -47.59 -18.80
C ALA A 14 -12.50 -46.57 -18.75
N MET A 15 -11.61 -46.67 -19.74
CA MET A 15 -10.80 -45.56 -20.20
C MET A 15 -11.75 -44.44 -20.64
N GLY A 16 -11.90 -43.42 -19.80
CA GLY A 16 -12.60 -42.19 -20.15
C GLY A 16 -11.66 -41.28 -20.92
N LEU A 17 -11.99 -41.10 -22.21
CA LEU A 17 -11.36 -40.21 -23.18
C LEU A 17 -10.91 -38.87 -22.57
N PHE A 18 -9.60 -38.59 -22.61
CA PHE A 18 -9.16 -37.22 -22.85
C PHE A 18 -9.61 -36.86 -24.26
N ALA A 19 -10.67 -36.07 -24.38
CA ALA A 19 -10.90 -35.32 -25.61
C ALA A 19 -9.71 -34.37 -25.76
N THR A 20 -8.79 -34.71 -26.66
CA THR A 20 -7.84 -33.76 -27.19
C THR A 20 -8.66 -32.69 -27.92
N LEU A 21 -8.84 -31.55 -27.26
CA LEU A 21 -9.29 -30.34 -27.95
C LEU A 21 -8.33 -30.12 -29.13
N PRO A 22 -8.83 -29.96 -30.36
CA PRO A 22 -7.95 -29.59 -31.46
C PRO A 22 -7.25 -28.27 -31.10
N PRO A 23 -5.97 -28.09 -31.49
CA PRO A 23 -5.32 -26.80 -31.36
C PRO A 23 -6.20 -25.78 -32.09
N ASP A 24 -6.69 -24.81 -31.33
CA ASP A 24 -7.58 -23.77 -31.86
C ASP A 24 -6.83 -23.02 -32.95
N ALA A 25 -7.22 -23.29 -34.19
CA ALA A 25 -6.61 -22.71 -35.36
C ALA A 25 -7.07 -21.26 -35.47
N GLY A 26 -6.21 -20.34 -35.06
CA GLY A 26 -6.20 -18.99 -35.63
C GLY A 26 -7.20 -17.98 -35.05
N ALA A 27 -7.44 -17.99 -33.74
CA ALA A 27 -7.87 -16.76 -33.08
C ALA A 27 -6.63 -15.84 -32.95
N THR A 28 -6.39 -15.00 -33.95
CA THR A 28 -5.54 -13.82 -33.78
C THR A 28 -5.98 -13.13 -32.50
N PRO A 29 -5.08 -12.87 -31.52
CA PRO A 29 -5.45 -12.06 -30.37
C PRO A 29 -6.06 -10.77 -30.93
N PRO A 30 -7.16 -10.26 -30.33
CA PRO A 30 -7.68 -8.95 -30.74
C PRO A 30 -6.49 -8.01 -30.72
N ALA A 31 -6.28 -7.29 -31.83
CA ALA A 31 -5.22 -6.30 -31.92
C ALA A 31 -5.36 -5.43 -30.68
N SER A 32 -4.41 -5.58 -29.75
CA SER A 32 -4.35 -4.72 -28.59
C SER A 32 -4.19 -3.33 -29.18
N ASP A 33 -5.21 -2.49 -29.03
CA ASP A 33 -5.06 -1.08 -29.32
C ASP A 33 -3.73 -0.65 -28.68
N PRO A 34 -2.82 -0.01 -29.44
CA PRO A 34 -1.57 0.45 -28.88
C PRO A 34 -1.94 1.22 -27.63
N ALA A 35 -1.46 0.71 -26.47
CA ALA A 35 -1.69 1.33 -25.18
C ALA A 35 -1.54 2.83 -25.39
N PRO A 36 -2.55 3.66 -25.04
CA PRO A 36 -2.56 5.06 -25.40
C PRO A 36 -1.19 5.60 -25.05
N LEU A 37 -0.46 6.08 -26.08
CA LEU A 37 0.87 6.66 -25.95
C LEU A 37 0.82 7.51 -24.69
N LEU A 38 1.51 7.07 -23.64
CA LEU A 38 1.50 7.73 -22.35
C LEU A 38 1.68 9.20 -22.66
N ALA A 39 0.65 10.00 -22.36
CA ALA A 39 0.78 11.45 -22.48
C ALA A 39 2.12 11.79 -21.82
N PRO A 40 3.00 12.58 -22.48
CA PRO A 40 4.34 12.78 -22.00
C PRO A 40 4.27 13.08 -20.52
N LEU A 41 4.85 12.20 -19.69
CA LEU A 41 4.82 12.35 -18.25
C LEU A 41 5.31 13.78 -17.98
N PRO A 42 4.57 14.59 -17.20
CA PRO A 42 5.02 15.93 -16.89
C PRO A 42 6.44 15.82 -16.36
N ALA A 43 7.38 16.42 -17.09
CA ALA A 43 8.75 16.46 -16.64
C ALA A 43 8.74 17.25 -15.33
N LEU A 44 9.21 16.62 -14.25
CA LEU A 44 9.49 17.31 -13.00
C LEU A 44 10.35 18.53 -13.36
N HIS A 45 9.84 19.73 -13.05
CA HIS A 45 10.62 20.93 -13.27
C HIS A 45 11.91 20.80 -12.46
N PRO A 46 13.08 21.16 -13.01
CA PRO A 46 14.36 21.11 -12.28
C PRO A 46 14.39 21.99 -11.01
N GLY A 47 13.30 22.69 -10.70
CA GLY A 47 13.08 23.44 -9.47
C GLY A 47 12.33 22.69 -8.36
N GLU A 48 11.79 21.48 -8.56
CA GLU A 48 11.30 20.71 -7.41
C GLU A 48 12.49 20.25 -6.55
N ARG A 49 12.39 20.56 -5.25
CA ARG A 49 13.41 20.26 -4.24
C ARG A 49 12.93 19.21 -3.24
N HIS A 50 11.62 18.92 -3.24
CA HIS A 50 10.95 18.05 -2.30
C HIS A 50 10.09 17.00 -3.01
N VAL A 51 10.09 15.79 -2.48
CA VAL A 51 9.21 14.69 -2.89
C VAL A 51 8.37 14.26 -1.70
N LEU A 52 7.05 14.32 -1.86
CA LEU A 52 6.08 13.85 -0.86
C LEU A 52 5.31 12.65 -1.42
N LEU A 53 5.54 11.49 -0.83
CA LEU A 53 4.84 10.24 -1.11
C LEU A 53 3.74 10.07 -0.05
N LEU A 54 2.49 10.24 -0.46
CA LEU A 54 1.30 10.01 0.36
C LEU A 54 0.72 8.64 -0.02
N MET A 55 0.87 7.66 0.87
CA MET A 55 0.35 6.31 0.66
C MET A 55 -0.86 6.10 1.55
N ILE A 56 -1.99 5.72 0.97
CA ILE A 56 -3.16 5.25 1.72
C ILE A 56 -3.12 3.72 1.66
N ASP A 57 -2.81 3.09 2.80
CA ASP A 57 -2.76 1.63 2.92
C ASP A 57 -4.13 1.03 2.54
N GLY A 58 -4.11 -0.06 1.77
CA GLY A 58 -5.31 -0.80 1.38
C GLY A 58 -6.36 0.00 0.60
N LEU A 59 -5.97 1.09 -0.07
CA LEU A 59 -6.86 2.04 -0.73
C LEU A 59 -7.87 1.34 -1.69
N PRO A 60 -9.17 1.29 -1.34
CA PRO A 60 -10.16 0.69 -2.21
C PRO A 60 -10.55 1.68 -3.31
N VAL A 61 -10.07 1.44 -4.54
CA VAL A 61 -10.25 2.35 -5.69
C VAL A 61 -11.71 2.74 -5.93
N GLY A 62 -12.65 1.79 -5.86
CA GLY A 62 -14.08 2.08 -6.05
C GLY A 62 -14.62 3.09 -5.03
N PRO A 63 -14.61 2.77 -3.73
CA PRO A 63 -15.00 3.70 -2.66
C PRO A 63 -14.25 5.04 -2.68
N PHE A 64 -12.97 5.08 -3.07
CA PHE A 64 -12.23 6.33 -3.22
C PHE A 64 -12.79 7.21 -4.34
N GLU A 65 -13.05 6.64 -5.52
CA GLU A 65 -13.66 7.36 -6.64
C GLU A 65 -15.10 7.81 -6.32
N GLU A 66 -15.86 7.00 -5.58
CA GLU A 66 -17.19 7.36 -5.09
C GLU A 66 -17.14 8.54 -4.12
N ALA A 67 -16.18 8.57 -3.19
CA ALA A 67 -15.98 9.67 -2.26
C ALA A 67 -15.58 10.97 -2.97
N LEU A 68 -14.71 10.91 -3.99
CA LEU A 68 -14.40 12.04 -4.86
C LEU A 68 -15.64 12.54 -5.61
N ALA A 69 -16.38 11.64 -6.26
CA ALA A 69 -17.59 12.01 -7.01
C ALA A 69 -18.67 12.63 -6.11
N ALA A 70 -18.68 12.29 -4.82
CA ALA A 70 -19.59 12.81 -3.81
C ALA A 70 -19.10 14.11 -3.14
N HIS A 71 -17.95 14.68 -3.54
CA HIS A 71 -17.35 15.88 -2.94
C HIS A 71 -17.00 15.72 -1.45
N GLU A 72 -16.59 14.53 -1.04
CA GLU A 72 -16.26 14.22 0.36
C GLU A 72 -14.78 14.34 0.68
N LEU A 73 -13.94 14.57 -0.33
CA LEU A 73 -12.49 14.74 -0.20
C LEU A 73 -12.06 16.16 -0.64
N PRO A 74 -12.56 17.21 0.03
CA PRO A 74 -12.41 18.59 -0.44
C PRO A 74 -10.96 19.07 -0.50
N ASN A 75 -10.05 18.53 0.33
CA ASN A 75 -8.65 18.94 0.31
C ASN A 75 -7.92 18.39 -0.91
N LEU A 76 -8.16 17.13 -1.25
CA LEU A 76 -7.67 16.51 -2.47
C LEU A 76 -8.26 17.15 -3.72
N GLU A 77 -9.58 17.40 -3.74
CA GLU A 77 -10.22 18.12 -4.85
C GLU A 77 -9.61 19.50 -5.08
N ARG A 78 -9.39 20.26 -3.99
CA ARG A 78 -8.71 21.55 -4.05
C ARG A 78 -7.29 21.40 -4.58
N LEU A 79 -6.53 20.41 -4.10
CA LEU A 79 -5.17 20.15 -4.57
C LEU A 79 -5.14 19.84 -6.07
N PHE A 80 -6.08 19.01 -6.55
CA PHE A 80 -6.19 18.65 -7.97
C PHE A 80 -6.60 19.84 -8.85
N ALA A 81 -7.44 20.74 -8.33
CA ALA A 81 -7.83 21.96 -9.04
C ALA A 81 -6.71 23.00 -9.09
N GLU A 82 -5.91 23.11 -8.04
CA GLU A 82 -4.82 24.08 -7.93
C GLU A 82 -3.55 23.64 -8.70
N ARG A 83 -3.38 22.35 -9.02
CA ARG A 83 -2.13 21.81 -9.56
C ARG A 83 -2.34 20.87 -10.76
N PRO A 84 -1.44 20.90 -11.76
CA PRO A 84 -1.39 19.89 -12.80
C PRO A 84 -1.31 18.49 -12.18
N THR A 85 -2.32 17.66 -12.44
CA THR A 85 -2.46 16.34 -11.83
C THR A 85 -2.59 15.29 -12.92
N LEU A 86 -1.70 14.30 -12.92
CA LEU A 86 -1.84 13.09 -13.73
C LEU A 86 -2.50 12.01 -12.87
N ARG A 87 -3.67 11.53 -13.30
CA ARG A 87 -4.36 10.40 -12.66
C ARG A 87 -4.21 9.16 -13.53
N THR A 88 -3.78 8.08 -12.92
CA THR A 88 -3.65 6.77 -13.57
C THR A 88 -4.09 5.67 -12.62
N ARG A 89 -4.28 4.46 -13.15
CA ARG A 89 -4.46 3.25 -12.35
C ARG A 89 -3.14 2.50 -12.30
N ALA A 90 -2.72 2.12 -11.11
CA ALA A 90 -1.58 1.25 -10.88
C ALA A 90 -2.05 -0.17 -10.60
N VAL A 91 -1.21 -1.15 -10.94
CA VAL A 91 -1.39 -2.55 -10.58
C VAL A 91 -0.47 -2.82 -9.39
N SER A 92 -1.02 -3.38 -8.31
CA SER A 92 -0.24 -3.78 -7.14
C SER A 92 0.63 -5.01 -7.44
N THR A 93 1.64 -5.24 -6.62
CA THR A 93 2.46 -6.45 -6.69
C THR A 93 1.65 -7.72 -6.41
N PHE A 94 2.23 -8.88 -6.67
CA PHE A 94 1.68 -10.17 -6.25
C PHE A 94 2.61 -10.84 -5.22
N PRO A 95 2.11 -11.23 -4.02
CA PRO A 95 0.74 -11.03 -3.53
C PRO A 95 0.46 -9.56 -3.19
N SER A 96 -0.79 -9.11 -3.39
CA SER A 96 -1.20 -7.72 -3.16
C SER A 96 -1.36 -7.42 -1.66
N ALA A 97 -0.25 -7.17 -0.98
CA ALA A 97 -0.18 -6.86 0.45
C ALA A 97 0.90 -5.80 0.71
N THR A 98 0.84 -5.11 1.86
CA THR A 98 1.75 -4.03 2.23
C THR A 98 3.22 -4.48 2.22
N ALA A 99 3.52 -5.63 2.82
CA ALA A 99 4.87 -6.14 2.99
C ALA A 99 5.65 -6.33 1.66
N PRO A 100 5.08 -6.91 0.59
CA PRO A 100 5.73 -6.93 -0.72
C PRO A 100 5.57 -5.63 -1.53
N SER A 101 4.48 -4.87 -1.35
CA SER A 101 4.20 -3.69 -2.19
C SER A 101 5.12 -2.51 -1.86
N VAL A 102 5.35 -2.23 -0.58
CA VAL A 102 6.15 -1.07 -0.15
C VAL A 102 7.61 -1.19 -0.59
N PRO A 103 8.31 -2.33 -0.42
CA PRO A 103 9.67 -2.47 -0.91
C PRO A 103 9.75 -2.34 -2.43
N GLU A 104 8.84 -2.95 -3.18
CA GLU A 104 8.79 -2.84 -4.65
C GLU A 104 8.63 -1.40 -5.11
N LEU A 105 7.71 -0.66 -4.50
CA LEU A 105 7.52 0.76 -4.75
C LEU A 105 8.82 1.55 -4.52
N LEU A 106 9.50 1.31 -3.40
CA LEU A 106 10.69 2.07 -3.02
C LEU A 106 11.95 1.67 -3.79
N CYS A 107 12.03 0.45 -4.32
CA CYS A 107 13.20 -0.06 -5.05
C CYS A 107 13.03 -0.13 -6.57
N GLY A 108 11.79 -0.04 -7.07
CA GLY A 108 11.48 -0.19 -8.50
C GLY A 108 11.77 -1.59 -9.04
N ARG A 109 11.79 -2.61 -8.18
CA ARG A 109 12.03 -4.01 -8.54
C ARG A 109 10.92 -4.86 -7.94
N TRP A 110 10.47 -5.84 -8.71
CA TRP A 110 9.66 -6.93 -8.16
C TRP A 110 10.33 -7.49 -6.92
N VAL A 111 9.53 -7.78 -5.90
CA VAL A 111 9.94 -8.66 -4.81
C VAL A 111 9.98 -10.09 -5.35
N GLU A 112 10.86 -10.35 -6.33
CA GLU A 112 11.28 -11.70 -6.64
C GLU A 112 12.10 -12.17 -5.43
N LEU A 113 11.62 -13.25 -4.81
CA LEU A 113 12.16 -13.87 -3.60
C LEU A 113 13.55 -14.51 -3.83
N ASP A 114 14.08 -14.46 -5.05
CA ASP A 114 15.35 -15.06 -5.43
C ASP A 114 16.51 -14.15 -4.97
N ASP A 115 17.49 -14.76 -4.28
CA ASP A 115 18.72 -14.15 -3.78
C ASP A 115 18.60 -13.07 -2.68
N LEU A 116 17.42 -12.94 -2.03
CA LEU A 116 17.33 -12.12 -0.81
C LEU A 116 17.92 -12.88 0.40
N PRO A 117 18.84 -12.27 1.18
CA PRO A 117 19.32 -12.88 2.41
C PRO A 117 18.16 -13.08 3.39
N ALA A 118 18.18 -14.18 4.13
CA ALA A 118 17.14 -14.49 5.11
C ALA A 118 17.00 -13.38 6.17
N PRO A 119 15.77 -13.01 6.58
CA PRO A 119 14.51 -13.42 5.97
C PRO A 119 14.29 -12.71 4.62
N GLY A 120 14.11 -13.49 3.56
CA GLY A 120 13.89 -13.00 2.19
C GLY A 120 12.53 -12.32 1.96
N ALA A 121 11.82 -11.98 3.04
CA ALA A 121 10.58 -11.20 3.00
C ALA A 121 10.25 -10.61 4.39
N VAL A 122 9.54 -9.49 4.39
CA VAL A 122 8.88 -8.88 5.55
C VAL A 122 7.54 -9.62 5.73
N HIS A 123 7.14 -9.92 6.97
CA HIS A 123 5.99 -10.82 7.24
C HIS A 123 6.21 -12.28 6.79
N ALA A 124 7.38 -12.85 7.04
CA ALA A 124 7.74 -14.20 6.61
C ALA A 124 8.06 -15.15 7.76
N PHE A 125 8.06 -16.45 7.47
CA PHE A 125 8.68 -17.44 8.34
C PHE A 125 10.17 -17.53 8.01
N ASP A 126 11.01 -17.09 8.95
CA ASP A 126 12.45 -17.28 8.88
C ASP A 126 12.78 -18.75 9.14
N ARG A 127 13.32 -19.43 8.12
CA ARG A 127 13.65 -20.85 8.17
C ARG A 127 14.94 -21.13 8.92
N GLU A 128 15.88 -20.18 8.93
CA GLU A 128 17.18 -20.34 9.60
C GLU A 128 16.97 -20.28 11.12
N ASP A 129 16.27 -19.23 11.57
CA ASP A 129 15.96 -19.01 12.98
C ASP A 129 14.68 -19.72 13.46
N ARG A 130 13.91 -20.31 12.52
CA ARG A 130 12.63 -21.01 12.77
C ARG A 130 11.62 -20.15 13.54
N ARG A 131 11.49 -18.88 13.16
CA ARG A 131 10.59 -17.92 13.81
C ARG A 131 9.74 -17.16 12.80
N VAL A 132 8.60 -16.65 13.27
CA VAL A 132 7.79 -15.71 12.47
C VAL A 132 8.38 -14.33 12.63
N VAL A 133 8.63 -13.66 11.51
CA VAL A 133 9.06 -12.26 11.45
C VAL A 133 7.83 -11.40 11.21
N ARG A 134 7.54 -10.47 12.12
CA ARG A 134 6.37 -9.58 12.01
C ARG A 134 6.79 -8.13 11.97
N TYR A 135 6.52 -7.48 10.84
CA TYR A 135 6.93 -6.11 10.57
C TYR A 135 6.28 -5.07 11.47
N LEU A 136 5.04 -5.33 11.91
CA LEU A 136 4.37 -4.48 12.88
C LEU A 136 5.12 -4.45 14.22
N THR A 137 5.84 -5.51 14.59
CA THR A 137 6.56 -5.59 15.88
C THR A 137 8.08 -5.49 15.74
N GLU A 138 8.60 -5.60 14.51
CA GLU A 138 10.03 -5.60 14.20
C GLU A 138 10.31 -4.53 13.12
N PRO A 139 10.29 -3.23 13.47
CA PRO A 139 10.38 -2.13 12.50
C PRO A 139 11.68 -2.14 11.68
N ASP A 140 12.75 -2.70 12.22
CA ASP A 140 14.05 -2.79 11.55
C ASP A 140 14.07 -3.84 10.42
N THR A 141 13.05 -4.72 10.33
CA THR A 141 12.94 -5.72 9.25
C THR A 141 12.65 -5.08 7.89
N TRP A 142 12.18 -3.83 7.88
CA TRP A 142 12.00 -3.04 6.67
C TRP A 142 13.31 -2.54 6.06
N ASN A 143 14.41 -2.54 6.82
CA ASN A 143 15.70 -2.01 6.41
C ASN A 143 16.46 -2.96 5.45
N TRP A 144 15.82 -3.35 4.35
CA TRP A 144 16.37 -4.31 3.40
C TRP A 144 17.71 -3.87 2.80
N PRO A 145 18.62 -4.81 2.50
CA PRO A 145 19.91 -4.51 1.90
C PRO A 145 19.80 -4.01 0.44
N LEU A 146 18.60 -4.09 -0.15
CA LEU A 146 18.34 -3.59 -1.49
C LEU A 146 18.47 -2.05 -1.58
N PRO A 147 19.07 -1.52 -2.66
CA PRO A 147 18.98 -0.11 -2.98
C PRO A 147 17.51 0.32 -3.06
N ASN A 148 17.17 1.39 -2.35
CA ASN A 148 15.84 1.97 -2.36
C ASN A 148 15.92 3.50 -2.30
N LEU A 149 14.81 4.17 -2.62
CA LEU A 149 14.70 5.62 -2.68
C LEU A 149 15.18 6.32 -1.40
N LEU A 150 14.80 5.81 -0.23
CA LEU A 150 15.14 6.42 1.07
C LEU A 150 16.64 6.32 1.36
N LYS A 151 17.24 5.14 1.14
CA LYS A 151 18.69 4.94 1.27
C LYS A 151 19.46 5.77 0.24
N ALA A 152 18.96 5.90 -0.98
CA ALA A 152 19.57 6.72 -2.02
C ALA A 152 19.54 8.22 -1.65
N ALA A 153 18.41 8.70 -1.10
CA ALA A 153 18.27 10.06 -0.59
C ALA A 153 19.28 10.34 0.53
N SER A 154 19.32 9.46 1.54
CA SER A 154 20.24 9.57 2.67
C SER A 154 21.72 9.59 2.22
N ARG A 155 22.13 8.67 1.35
CA ARG A 155 23.50 8.62 0.79
C ARG A 155 23.87 9.85 -0.02
N SER A 156 22.88 10.54 -0.57
CA SER A 156 23.06 11.78 -1.32
C SER A 156 23.05 13.02 -0.41
N GLY A 157 22.98 12.83 0.91
CA GLY A 157 22.91 13.91 1.89
C GLY A 157 21.56 14.64 1.92
N LEU A 158 20.50 14.04 1.34
CA LEU A 158 19.16 14.62 1.37
C LEU A 158 18.44 14.24 2.67
N SER A 159 17.75 15.20 3.28
CA SER A 159 16.92 14.91 4.45
C SER A 159 15.71 14.06 4.04
N ALA A 160 15.49 12.96 4.77
CA ALA A 160 14.39 12.05 4.50
C ALA A 160 13.66 11.67 5.79
N VAL A 161 12.32 11.59 5.73
CA VAL A 161 11.47 11.15 6.84
C VAL A 161 10.43 10.13 6.38
N THR A 162 10.18 9.12 7.21
CA THR A 162 9.07 8.18 7.06
C THR A 162 8.09 8.32 8.22
N VAL A 163 6.80 8.39 7.90
CA VAL A 163 5.69 8.15 8.83
C VAL A 163 5.11 6.79 8.46
N PHE A 164 5.66 5.74 9.06
CA PHE A 164 5.41 4.36 8.70
C PHE A 164 5.86 3.42 9.81
N GLU A 165 5.41 2.16 9.82
CA GLU A 165 5.86 1.17 10.82
C GLU A 165 7.29 0.68 10.58
N GLY A 166 7.86 0.98 9.41
CA GLY A 166 9.21 0.59 9.03
C GLY A 166 10.29 1.64 9.26
N ARG A 167 11.48 1.15 9.65
CA ARG A 167 12.70 1.94 9.76
C ARG A 167 13.66 1.64 8.62
N TRP A 168 14.31 2.68 8.12
CA TRP A 168 15.43 2.59 7.16
C TRP A 168 16.63 3.40 7.65
N ASP A 169 17.82 2.90 7.37
CA ASP A 169 19.05 3.59 7.76
C ASP A 169 19.12 5.01 7.16
N GLY A 170 19.54 5.96 8.00
CA GLY A 170 19.80 7.34 7.60
C GLY A 170 18.56 8.14 7.20
N THR A 171 17.37 7.65 7.58
CA THR A 171 16.07 8.32 7.41
C THR A 171 15.47 8.57 8.80
N GLY A 172 14.90 9.75 9.04
CA GLY A 172 14.12 10.00 10.26
C GLY A 172 12.85 9.15 10.23
N THR A 173 12.44 8.55 11.35
CA THR A 173 11.27 7.66 11.37
C THR A 173 10.31 8.03 12.49
N ILE A 174 9.06 8.25 12.12
CA ILE A 174 7.90 8.41 12.99
C ILE A 174 7.10 7.10 12.89
N LEU A 175 7.19 6.28 13.94
CA LEU A 175 6.63 4.92 13.93
C LEU A 175 5.11 4.93 14.16
N THR A 176 4.36 4.37 13.20
CA THR A 176 2.89 4.25 13.27
C THR A 176 2.42 3.06 14.12
N THR A 177 3.30 2.10 14.43
CA THR A 177 2.98 0.83 15.12
C THR A 177 2.06 0.98 16.33
N SER A 178 2.40 1.90 17.24
CA SER A 178 1.62 2.10 18.48
C SER A 178 0.24 2.69 18.19
N ALA A 179 0.13 3.53 17.16
CA ALA A 179 -1.11 4.13 16.73
C ALA A 179 -2.02 3.09 16.06
N ILE A 180 -1.46 2.24 15.18
CA ILE A 180 -2.16 1.10 14.57
C ILE A 180 -2.69 0.15 15.64
N ALA A 181 -1.83 -0.28 16.58
CA ALA A 181 -2.23 -1.19 17.65
C ALA A 181 -3.34 -0.60 18.54
N ARG A 182 -3.25 0.69 18.87
CA ARG A 182 -4.29 1.40 19.63
C ARG A 182 -5.59 1.49 18.84
N ALA A 183 -5.55 1.87 17.57
CA ALA A 183 -6.72 1.98 16.72
C ALA A 183 -7.44 0.63 16.57
N ALA A 184 -6.69 -0.45 16.34
CA ALA A 184 -7.23 -1.80 16.28
C ALA A 184 -7.88 -2.22 17.61
N ALA A 185 -7.23 -1.94 18.75
CA ALA A 185 -7.79 -2.27 20.06
C ALA A 185 -9.09 -1.50 20.35
N LEU A 186 -9.14 -0.21 20.03
CA LEU A 186 -10.35 0.61 20.17
C LEU A 186 -11.48 0.09 19.28
N GLU A 187 -11.17 -0.33 18.05
CA GLU A 187 -12.15 -0.90 17.13
C GLU A 187 -12.76 -2.19 17.68
N VAL A 188 -11.93 -3.12 18.18
CA VAL A 188 -12.37 -4.37 18.82
C VAL A 188 -13.25 -4.09 20.05
N LEU A 189 -12.96 -3.04 20.81
CA LEU A 189 -13.74 -2.63 21.97
C LEU A 189 -15.02 -1.84 21.61
N GLY A 190 -15.29 -1.61 20.32
CA GLY A 190 -16.42 -0.77 19.87
C GLY A 190 -16.29 0.71 20.23
N ALA A 191 -15.09 1.15 20.62
CA ALA A 191 -14.74 2.52 20.98
C ALA A 191 -13.87 3.20 19.90
N GLY A 192 -13.84 2.65 18.69
CA GLY A 192 -13.09 3.17 17.56
C GLY A 192 -13.62 4.53 17.12
N GLU A 193 -12.91 5.60 17.50
CA GLU A 193 -13.17 6.92 16.93
C GLU A 193 -12.61 7.00 15.50
N VAL A 194 -13.44 7.47 14.58
CA VAL A 194 -13.09 7.68 13.17
C VAL A 194 -11.92 8.63 13.03
N GLY A 195 -10.89 8.23 12.28
CA GLY A 195 -9.78 9.13 11.92
C GLY A 195 -8.79 9.40 13.04
N SER A 196 -8.81 8.59 14.10
CA SER A 196 -7.92 8.75 15.25
C SER A 196 -6.57 8.03 15.09
N GLY A 197 -6.48 6.99 14.25
CA GLY A 197 -5.25 6.21 14.07
C GLY A 197 -4.10 7.02 13.48
N ASP A 198 -4.34 7.72 12.37
CA ASP A 198 -3.28 8.46 11.67
C ASP A 198 -3.04 9.88 12.20
N ARG A 199 -3.93 10.40 13.05
CA ARG A 199 -3.86 11.77 13.60
C ARG A 199 -2.54 12.04 14.32
N ARG A 200 -2.16 11.17 15.26
CA ARG A 200 -0.95 11.37 16.08
C ARG A 200 0.34 11.31 15.24
N PRO A 201 0.56 10.30 14.36
CA PRO A 201 1.71 10.30 13.46
C PRO A 201 1.80 11.56 12.58
N VAL A 202 0.67 12.07 12.09
CA VAL A 202 0.65 13.33 11.33
C VAL A 202 1.01 14.53 12.22
N GLU A 203 0.50 14.63 13.44
CA GLU A 203 0.90 15.68 14.39
C GLU A 203 2.40 15.66 14.70
N GLU A 204 2.99 14.47 14.84
CA GLU A 204 4.43 14.27 15.04
C GLU A 204 5.22 14.72 13.79
N LEU A 205 4.73 14.46 12.57
CA LEU A 205 5.32 14.96 11.32
C LEU A 205 5.27 16.49 11.25
N LEU A 206 4.11 17.09 11.55
CA LEU A 206 3.95 18.54 11.54
C LEU A 206 4.84 19.21 12.61
N ALA A 207 5.03 18.56 13.76
CA ALA A 207 5.97 19.01 14.78
C ALA A 207 7.43 18.93 14.30
N HIS A 208 7.82 17.83 13.65
CA HIS A 208 9.13 17.69 13.04
C HIS A 208 9.39 18.78 11.99
N ILE A 209 8.45 19.05 11.08
CA ILE A 209 8.57 20.12 10.08
C ILE A 209 8.83 21.48 10.74
N ARG A 210 8.13 21.80 11.83
CA ARG A 210 8.33 23.06 12.56
C ARG A 210 9.69 23.15 13.27
N GLN A 211 10.23 22.03 13.72
CA GLN A 211 11.46 21.98 14.52
C GLN A 211 12.72 21.86 13.65
N GLU A 212 12.65 21.06 12.60
CA GLU A 212 13.80 20.65 11.79
C GLU A 212 13.70 21.13 10.32
N GLY A 213 12.55 21.67 9.93
CA GLY A 213 12.26 22.10 8.55
C GLY A 213 11.62 20.98 7.72
N VAL A 214 11.20 21.31 6.50
CA VAL A 214 10.57 20.33 5.60
C VAL A 214 11.62 19.36 5.02
N PRO A 215 11.45 18.03 5.19
CA PRO A 215 12.34 17.04 4.56
C PRO A 215 12.31 17.11 3.04
N GLN A 216 13.43 16.77 2.39
CA GLN A 216 13.50 16.69 0.93
C GLN A 216 12.80 15.45 0.37
N VAL A 217 12.73 14.37 1.14
CA VAL A 217 11.96 13.16 0.78
C VAL A 217 11.10 12.74 1.97
N SER A 218 9.79 12.68 1.78
CA SER A 218 8.85 12.26 2.82
C SER A 218 8.00 11.11 2.32
N LEU A 219 7.95 10.00 3.05
CA LEU A 219 6.94 8.96 2.89
C LEU A 219 5.96 9.03 4.06
N VAL A 220 4.69 9.23 3.78
CA VAL A 220 3.63 9.31 4.78
C VAL A 220 2.59 8.25 4.49
N VAL A 221 2.41 7.31 5.41
CA VAL A 221 1.48 6.20 5.28
C VAL A 221 0.28 6.39 6.20
N PHE A 222 -0.91 6.32 5.62
CA PHE A 222 -2.19 6.38 6.32
C PHE A 222 -2.79 4.97 6.40
N ASN A 223 -2.99 4.47 7.60
CA ASN A 223 -3.35 3.07 7.87
C ASN A 223 -4.85 2.91 8.19
N GLU A 224 -5.55 3.99 8.52
CA GLU A 224 -6.91 3.91 9.05
C GLU A 224 -7.89 3.33 8.01
N VAL A 225 -7.69 3.62 6.73
CA VAL A 225 -8.55 3.15 5.63
C VAL A 225 -8.49 1.62 5.50
N ASP A 226 -7.29 1.05 5.43
CA ASP A 226 -7.06 -0.40 5.42
C ASP A 226 -7.67 -1.06 6.66
N LEU A 227 -7.37 -0.51 7.85
CA LEU A 227 -7.88 -1.01 9.11
C LEU A 227 -9.42 -1.08 9.13
N LYS A 228 -10.11 0.00 8.74
CA LYS A 228 -11.59 -0.03 8.66
C LYS A 228 -12.08 -0.98 7.59
N GLY A 229 -11.36 -1.10 6.47
CA GLY A 229 -11.65 -2.06 5.40
C GLY A 229 -11.64 -3.49 5.92
N HIS A 230 -10.65 -3.86 6.74
CA HIS A 230 -10.57 -5.18 7.35
C HIS A 230 -11.71 -5.47 8.34
N PHE A 231 -12.10 -4.50 9.18
CA PHE A 231 -13.14 -4.71 10.19
C PHE A 231 -14.56 -4.68 9.61
N HIS A 232 -14.83 -3.84 8.60
CA HIS A 232 -16.20 -3.54 8.16
C HIS A 232 -16.46 -3.83 6.68
N GLY A 233 -15.43 -4.17 5.92
CA GLY A 233 -15.48 -4.35 4.47
C GLY A 233 -15.26 -3.04 3.69
N PRO A 234 -14.80 -3.15 2.42
CA PRO A 234 -14.36 -2.00 1.63
C PRO A 234 -15.47 -1.00 1.29
N ALA A 235 -16.72 -1.45 1.16
CA ALA A 235 -17.86 -0.59 0.83
C ALA A 235 -18.59 -0.01 2.06
N SER A 236 -17.97 -0.08 3.24
CA SER A 236 -18.61 0.33 4.49
C SER A 236 -18.63 1.84 4.71
N PRO A 237 -19.62 2.38 5.46
CA PRO A 237 -19.59 3.77 5.91
C PRO A 237 -18.34 4.13 6.72
N GLN A 238 -17.72 3.16 7.38
CA GLN A 238 -16.50 3.30 8.17
C GLN A 238 -15.30 3.62 7.28
N VAL A 239 -15.15 2.90 6.16
CA VAL A 239 -14.13 3.20 5.14
C VAL A 239 -14.36 4.58 4.55
N ARG A 240 -15.61 4.92 4.20
CA ARG A 240 -15.95 6.25 3.65
C ARG A 240 -15.58 7.38 4.59
N ARG A 241 -15.85 7.21 5.89
CA ARG A 241 -15.46 8.17 6.93
C ARG A 241 -13.94 8.22 7.16
N ALA A 242 -13.25 7.07 7.09
CA ALA A 242 -11.79 7.03 7.18
C ALA A 242 -11.15 7.79 6.02
N LEU A 243 -11.63 7.62 4.79
CA LEU A 243 -11.19 8.39 3.62
C LEU A 243 -11.32 9.90 3.82
N ALA A 244 -12.47 10.37 4.31
CA ALA A 244 -12.68 11.79 4.60
C ALA A 244 -11.76 12.32 5.71
N ALA A 245 -11.50 11.50 6.74
CA ALA A 245 -10.54 11.87 7.79
C ALA A 245 -9.09 11.95 7.26
N THR A 246 -8.68 10.98 6.43
CA THR A 246 -7.40 10.98 5.74
C THR A 246 -7.25 12.20 4.83
N ASP A 247 -8.28 12.58 4.07
CA ASP A 247 -8.30 13.82 3.27
C ASP A 247 -8.03 15.06 4.14
N GLY A 248 -8.66 15.15 5.32
CA GLY A 248 -8.42 16.22 6.28
C GLY A 248 -6.95 16.30 6.71
N LEU A 249 -6.34 15.16 7.06
CA LEU A 249 -4.93 15.07 7.45
C LEU A 249 -3.98 15.45 6.30
N ILE A 250 -4.28 15.00 5.07
CA ILE A 250 -3.55 15.41 3.87
C ILE A 250 -3.65 16.93 3.69
N GLY A 251 -4.82 17.51 3.91
CA GLY A 251 -5.05 18.95 3.88
C GLY A 251 -4.13 19.72 4.84
N GLU A 252 -3.95 19.21 6.07
CA GLU A 252 -3.07 19.81 7.08
C GLU A 252 -1.59 19.78 6.67
N ILE A 253 -1.13 18.65 6.09
CA ILE A 253 0.23 18.52 5.56
C ILE A 253 0.44 19.51 4.41
N VAL A 254 -0.45 19.51 3.41
CA VAL A 254 -0.36 20.40 2.23
C VAL A 254 -0.39 21.87 2.63
N GLU A 255 -1.26 22.24 3.57
CA GLU A 255 -1.35 23.61 4.08
C GLU A 255 -0.09 24.04 4.83
N THR A 256 0.55 23.11 5.55
CA THR A 256 1.85 23.36 6.18
C THR A 256 2.90 23.66 5.12
N LEU A 257 3.02 22.84 4.07
CA LEU A 257 3.95 23.08 2.96
C LEU A 257 3.67 24.40 2.20
N ARG A 258 2.40 24.82 2.12
CA ARG A 258 2.02 26.09 1.49
C ARG A 258 2.52 27.31 2.29
N ARG A 259 2.54 27.19 3.62
CA ARG A 259 2.97 28.25 4.53
C ARG A 259 4.48 28.36 4.61
N GLU A 260 5.16 27.23 4.67
CA GLU A 260 6.61 27.17 4.69
C GLU A 260 7.22 27.81 3.44
N LYS A 261 8.32 28.54 3.61
CA LYS A 261 9.00 29.27 2.53
C LYS A 261 10.39 28.71 2.27
N THR A 262 10.73 28.56 0.99
CA THR A 262 12.09 28.22 0.57
C THR A 262 12.98 29.46 0.62
N PRO A 263 14.32 29.33 0.55
CA PRO A 263 15.22 30.48 0.48
C PRO A 263 14.96 31.42 -0.72
N SER A 264 14.27 30.92 -1.76
CA SER A 264 13.85 31.74 -2.92
C SER A 264 12.61 32.60 -2.66
N GLY A 265 11.94 32.42 -1.52
CA GLY A 265 10.69 33.09 -1.14
C GLY A 265 9.42 32.41 -1.67
N ARG A 266 9.54 31.33 -2.45
CA ARG A 266 8.41 30.49 -2.89
C ARG A 266 7.88 29.64 -1.74
N SER A 267 6.64 29.15 -1.84
CA SER A 267 6.21 28.15 -0.86
C SER A 267 6.90 26.82 -1.10
N VAL A 268 7.12 26.03 -0.05
CA VAL A 268 7.69 24.67 -0.19
C VAL A 268 6.76 23.81 -1.06
N LEU A 269 5.45 23.99 -0.95
CA LEU A 269 4.47 23.34 -1.81
C LEU A 269 4.70 23.63 -3.31
N ASP A 270 5.15 24.83 -3.69
CA ASP A 270 5.46 25.18 -5.08
C ASP A 270 6.71 24.45 -5.62
N GLU A 271 7.54 23.92 -4.72
CA GLU A 271 8.77 23.16 -5.02
C GLU A 271 8.63 21.67 -4.64
N THR A 272 7.41 21.19 -4.38
CA THR A 272 7.11 19.80 -3.99
C THR A 272 6.42 19.03 -5.11
N ALA A 273 6.98 17.88 -5.48
CA ALA A 273 6.30 16.83 -6.24
C ALA A 273 5.51 15.93 -5.28
N ILE A 274 4.21 15.75 -5.53
CA ILE A 274 3.33 14.94 -4.66
C ILE A 274 2.89 13.71 -5.43
N PHE A 275 3.09 12.54 -4.82
CA PHE A 275 2.55 11.26 -5.28
C PHE A 275 1.51 10.81 -4.27
N LEU A 276 0.28 10.57 -4.72
CA LEU A 276 -0.80 10.00 -3.91
C LEU A 276 -1.18 8.65 -4.51
N PHE A 277 -1.09 7.58 -3.72
CA PHE A 277 -1.32 6.22 -4.20
C PHE A 277 -1.74 5.28 -3.06
N GLY A 278 -2.22 4.10 -3.42
CA GLY A 278 -2.32 2.96 -2.52
C GLY A 278 -1.29 1.90 -2.91
N ASP A 279 -0.89 1.10 -1.94
CA ASP A 279 0.02 -0.04 -2.11
C ASP A 279 -0.71 -1.29 -2.64
N HIS A 280 -1.92 -1.53 -2.14
CA HIS A 280 -2.86 -2.51 -2.65
C HIS A 280 -4.31 -2.00 -2.57
N GLY A 281 -5.24 -2.79 -3.11
CA GLY A 281 -6.67 -2.56 -2.95
C GLY A 281 -7.25 -3.33 -1.76
N MET A 282 -8.57 -3.31 -1.64
CA MET A 282 -9.30 -4.11 -0.65
C MET A 282 -10.48 -4.80 -1.33
N ALA A 283 -10.74 -6.05 -0.97
CA ALA A 283 -11.82 -6.84 -1.53
C ALA A 283 -12.70 -7.43 -0.40
N PRO A 284 -14.02 -7.60 -0.63
CA PRO A 284 -14.85 -8.35 0.30
C PRO A 284 -14.34 -9.79 0.46
N SER A 285 -14.24 -10.23 1.70
CA SER A 285 -14.05 -11.64 2.04
C SER A 285 -15.40 -12.32 2.34
N GLY A 286 -15.41 -13.64 2.48
CA GLY A 286 -16.64 -14.41 2.79
C GLY A 286 -16.77 -15.74 2.07
N ARG A 287 -15.86 -16.02 1.13
CA ARG A 287 -15.66 -17.36 0.58
C ARG A 287 -14.30 -17.87 1.07
N PHE A 288 -14.30 -19.07 1.62
CA PHE A 288 -13.10 -19.73 2.09
C PHE A 288 -13.07 -21.17 1.56
N LEU A 289 -11.86 -21.68 1.36
CA LEU A 289 -11.60 -23.09 1.09
C LEU A 289 -10.97 -23.65 2.37
N ASP A 290 -11.66 -24.55 3.05
CA ASP A 290 -11.06 -25.27 4.17
C ASP A 290 -10.29 -26.47 3.62
N LEU A 291 -8.99 -26.51 3.89
CA LEU A 291 -8.15 -27.62 3.45
C LEU A 291 -8.44 -28.90 4.25
N ALA A 292 -9.03 -28.80 5.44
CA ALA A 292 -9.44 -29.95 6.24
C ALA A 292 -10.49 -30.81 5.52
N ASP A 293 -11.26 -30.24 4.59
CA ASP A 293 -12.22 -31.00 3.78
C ASP A 293 -11.55 -31.94 2.77
N PHE A 294 -10.21 -31.86 2.60
CA PHE A 294 -9.43 -32.64 1.64
C PHE A 294 -8.50 -33.69 2.29
N PHE A 295 -8.44 -33.76 3.63
CA PHE A 295 -7.57 -34.67 4.39
C PHE A 295 -8.37 -35.49 5.41
#